data_AF-A0A1V6F128-F1
#
_entry.id   AF-A0A1V6F128-F1
#
_cell.length_a   1.000
_cell.length_b   1.000
_cell.length_c   1.000
_cell.angle_alpha   90.00
_cell.angle_beta   90.00
_cell.angle_gamma   90.00
#
_symmetry.space_group_name_H-M   'P 1'
#
loop_
_entity.id
_entity.type
_entity.pdbx_description
1 polymer ?
#
loop_
_entity_poly.entity_id
_entity_poly.type
_entity_poly.pdbx_seq_one_letter_code
_entity_poly.pdbx_strand_id
1 'polypeptide(L)' 'MSPDALTGLEANLRFSQKENMATRIFGRLTAWQNWIFQRPNAVGEKGALKVYGKGEKVAFDMNRV' A
#
# COMPACT_ATOMS: atom_id res chain seq x y z
N MET A 1 -14.34 2.96 -18.02
CA MET A 1 -13.42 3.68 -17.11
C MET A 1 -12.61 2.63 -16.34
N SER A 2 -11.35 2.93 -16.00
CA SER A 2 -10.52 2.00 -15.21
C SER A 2 -11.07 1.85 -13.78
N PRO A 3 -11.24 0.64 -13.25
CA PRO A 3 -11.77 0.40 -11.90
C PRO A 3 -10.87 0.99 -10.79
N ASP A 4 -9.56 1.09 -11.02
CA ASP A 4 -8.62 1.70 -10.07
C ASP A 4 -8.83 3.21 -9.96
N ALA A 5 -9.12 3.86 -11.09
CA ALA A 5 -9.39 5.30 -11.15
C ALA A 5 -10.71 5.64 -10.46
N LEU A 6 -11.74 4.79 -10.57
CA LEU A 6 -13.02 4.97 -9.89
C LEU A 6 -12.89 4.80 -8.37
N THR A 7 -12.07 3.84 -7.91
CA THR A 7 -11.82 3.62 -6.48
C THR A 7 -11.11 4.81 -5.83
N GLY A 8 -10.10 5.37 -6.50
CA GLY A 8 -9.41 6.58 -6.03
C GLY A 8 -10.32 7.82 -6.01
N LEU A 9 -11.20 7.95 -7.00
CA LEU A 9 -12.15 9.07 -7.09
C LEU A 9 -13.21 9.01 -5.98
N GLU A 10 -13.81 7.84 -5.75
CA GLU A 10 -14.81 7.64 -4.69
C GLU A 10 -14.22 7.87 -3.29
N ALA A 11 -12.99 7.44 -3.04
CA ALA A 11 -12.32 7.65 -1.76
C ALA A 11 -12.12 9.14 -1.44
N ASN A 12 -11.76 9.96 -2.44
CA ASN A 12 -11.55 11.39 -2.24
C ASN A 12 -12.87 12.19 -2.15
N LEU A 13 -13.86 11.85 -2.97
CA LEU A 13 -15.14 12.58 -2.98
C LEU A 13 -16.03 12.24 -1.77
N ARG A 14 -16.00 10.99 -1.29
CA ARG A 14 -16.83 10.55 -0.15
C ARG A 14 -16.28 10.98 1.22
N PHE A 15 -14.97 11.22 1.34
CA PHE A 15 -14.31 11.57 2.61
C PHE A 15 -13.61 12.93 2.57
N SER A 16 -14.30 13.97 2.13
CA SER A 16 -13.69 15.26 1.73
C SER A 16 -13.49 16.31 2.84
N GLN A 17 -13.91 16.11 4.10
CA GLN A 17 -14.02 17.24 5.04
C GLN A 17 -13.54 17.07 6.49
N LYS A 18 -13.85 15.99 7.21
CA LYS A 18 -13.39 15.80 8.60
C LYS A 18 -12.74 14.45 8.79
N GLU A 19 -11.43 14.46 9.04
CA GLU A 19 -10.70 13.24 9.38
C GLU A 19 -10.93 12.89 10.87
N ASN A 20 -11.47 11.70 11.11
CA ASN A 20 -11.44 11.01 12.40
C ASN A 20 -10.47 9.81 12.32
N MET A 21 -10.22 9.15 13.46
CA MET A 21 -9.29 8.01 13.54
C MET A 21 -9.61 6.92 12.50
N ALA A 22 -10.88 6.58 12.29
CA ALA A 22 -11.28 5.56 11.33
C ALA A 22 -11.02 5.98 9.88
N THR A 23 -11.35 7.22 9.51
CA THR A 23 -11.05 7.75 8.15
C THR A 23 -9.55 7.86 7.87
N ARG A 24 -8.73 8.09 8.91
CA ARG A 24 -7.26 8.08 8.78
C ARG A 24 -6.70 6.67 8.59
N ILE A 25 -7.31 5.68 9.24
CA ILE A 25 -6.98 4.26 9.04
C ILE A 25 -7.34 3.86 7.60
N PHE A 26 -8.60 4.05 7.18
CA PHE A 26 -9.06 3.58 5.86
C PHE A 26 -8.61 4.45 4.68
N GLY A 27 -8.30 5.72 4.91
CA GLY A 27 -7.75 6.61 3.89
C GLY A 27 -6.22 6.53 3.86
N ARG A 28 -5.57 7.29 4.75
CA ARG A 28 -4.11 7.47 4.73
C ARG A 28 -3.34 6.17 4.97
N LEU A 29 -3.65 5.43 6.02
CA LEU A 29 -2.89 4.21 6.36
C LEU A 29 -3.13 3.11 5.32
N THR A 30 -4.38 2.83 4.96
CA THR A 30 -4.71 1.79 3.98
C THR A 30 -4.23 2.15 2.57
N ALA A 31 -4.32 3.40 2.11
CA ALA A 31 -3.81 3.77 0.79
C ALA A 31 -2.29 3.59 0.67
N TRP A 32 -1.53 4.00 1.69
CA TRP A 32 -0.08 3.76 1.74
C TRP A 32 0.25 2.28 1.84
N GLN A 33 -0.50 1.52 2.64
CA GLN A 33 -0.30 0.07 2.76
C GLN A 33 -0.59 -0.65 1.44
N ASN A 34 -1.64 -0.26 0.71
CA ASN A 34 -1.97 -0.83 -0.59
C ASN A 34 -0.86 -0.58 -1.62
N TRP A 35 -0.27 0.62 -1.61
CA TRP A 35 0.88 0.94 -2.46
C TRP A 35 2.12 0.11 -2.12
N ILE A 36 2.37 -0.15 -0.82
CA ILE A 36 3.46 -1.04 -0.38
C ILE A 36 3.19 -2.48 -0.84
N PHE A 37 1.96 -2.98 -0.71
CA PHE A 37 1.60 -4.34 -1.10
C PHE A 37 1.66 -4.63 -2.59
N GLN A 38 1.58 -3.61 -3.45
CA GLN A 38 1.74 -3.79 -4.89
C GLN A 38 3.21 -3.79 -5.35
N ARG A 39 4.17 -3.55 -4.45
CA ARG A 39 5.60 -3.45 -4.81
C ARG A 39 6.38 -4.76 -4.61
N PRO A 40 7.38 -5.04 -5.47
CA PRO A 40 8.19 -6.25 -5.40
C PRO A 40 9.00 -6.36 -4.10
N ASN A 41 9.32 -5.23 -3.46
CA ASN A 41 9.97 -5.20 -2.14
C ASN A 41 9.16 -5.92 -1.05
N ALA A 42 7.83 -5.89 -1.13
CA ALA A 42 6.95 -6.55 -0.17
C ALA A 42 6.56 -7.97 -0.63
N VAL A 43 6.05 -8.11 -1.86
CA VAL A 43 5.41 -9.36 -2.36
C VAL A 43 6.22 -10.14 -3.39
N GLY A 44 7.37 -9.62 -3.84
CA GLY A 44 8.25 -10.27 -4.82
C GLY A 44 8.86 -11.57 -4.29
N GLU A 45 9.43 -12.40 -5.17
CA GLU A 45 10.00 -13.70 -4.80
C GLU A 45 11.08 -13.63 -3.71
N LYS A 46 11.91 -12.58 -3.73
CA LYS A 46 12.88 -12.24 -2.68
C LYS A 46 12.42 -11.07 -1.80
N GLY A 47 11.13 -10.77 -1.81
CA GLY A 47 10.50 -9.72 -1.03
C GLY A 47 10.32 -10.11 0.44
N ALA A 48 10.12 -9.11 1.29
CA ALA A 48 10.15 -9.26 2.75
C ALA A 48 9.19 -10.33 3.29
N LEU A 49 8.00 -10.46 2.69
CA LEU A 49 7.00 -11.43 3.13
C LEU A 49 7.37 -12.88 2.78
N LYS A 50 8.06 -13.12 1.66
CA LYS A 50 8.36 -14.47 1.17
C LYS A 50 9.65 -15.08 1.73
N VAL A 51 10.58 -14.23 2.20
CA VAL A 51 11.83 -14.68 2.84
C VAL A 51 11.69 -14.80 4.36
N TYR A 52 10.57 -14.37 4.93
CA TYR A 52 10.27 -14.56 6.34
C TYR A 52 10.30 -16.07 6.70
N GLY A 53 11.14 -16.44 7.67
CA GLY A 53 11.33 -17.83 8.10
C GLY A 53 12.29 -18.68 7.25
N LYS A 54 12.81 -18.15 6.12
CA LYS A 54 13.75 -18.90 5.25
C LYS A 54 15.23 -18.67 5.57
N GLY A 55 15.56 -17.72 6.45
CA GLY A 55 16.94 -17.36 6.78
C GLY A 55 17.67 -16.56 5.68
N GLU A 56 16.98 -16.23 4.59
CA GLU A 56 17.51 -15.47 3.45
C GLU A 56 17.31 -13.96 3.66
N LYS A 57 18.28 -13.15 3.21
CA LYS A 57 18.17 -11.69 3.25
C LYS A 57 17.25 -11.18 2.15
N VAL A 58 16.37 -10.24 2.51
CA VAL A 58 15.48 -9.56 1.57
C VAL A 58 16.28 -8.76 0.55
N ALA A 59 15.91 -8.85 -0.73
CA ALA A 59 16.46 -8.01 -1.79
C ALA A 59 15.57 -6.76 -1.94
N PHE A 60 15.94 -5.68 -1.25
CA PHE A 60 15.24 -4.39 -1.36
C PHE A 60 15.84 -3.51 -2.46
N ASP A 61 14.98 -2.89 -3.27
CA ASP A 61 15.35 -1.68 -4.01
C ASP A 61 15.40 -0.49 -3.04
N MET A 62 16.58 0.12 -2.90
CA MET A 62 16.87 1.19 -1.93
C MET A 62 16.56 2.59 -2.48
N ASN A 63 16.09 2.70 -3.72
CA ASN A 63 15.71 3.98 -4.31
C ASN A 63 14.38 4.49 -3.71
N ARG A 64 14.36 5.77 -3.35
CA ARG A 64 13.14 6.46 -2.87
C ARG A 64 12.23 6.81 -4.04
N VAL A 65 10.92 6.86 -3.79
CA VAL A 65 9.88 7.28 -4.74
C VAL A 65 9.07 8.42 -4.15
#